data_AF-A0A2K8X313-F1
#
_entry.id   AF-A0A2K8X313-F1
#
_cell.length_a   1.000
_cell.length_b   1.000
_cell.length_c   1.000
_cell.angle_alpha   90.00
_cell.angle_beta   90.00
_cell.angle_gamma   90.00
#
_symmetry.space_group_name_H-M   'P 1'
#
loop_
_entity.id
_entity.type
_entity.pdbx_description
1 polymer ?
#
loop_
_entity_poly.entity_id
_entity_poly.type
_entity_poly.pdbx_seq_one_letter_code
_entity_poly.pdbx_strand_id
1 'polypeptide(L)'
;MSIKIKQSLTESLIKIERKEFDEETIRTLLIVSREYLKYDGLVKELAHFIAHPKRDRGIFHKKVNSRYAKFKLIEEQLLKKQPEIKTEEELNDYMLRGVDFEKIDSKLFSILYFDGLDDLPESHLIKYAGYTKAQAKKTLKDNYTKKDNFYYLNTLRTKKMISLLEELPNTNEDKEIQKFISEGQELIGKVNSSINSLLKEIRGTIHFYSVFDVNSLSSDFENNFKKILNEFNIDSKYTNIITDNIQDILICLMTLIHDSILEFYDKNTARVYLCAHLENNEIKEIESISQKKSLYENGVLALYTNYKFENKSNSFPLFVSELKLKNYINENDFMNENIDHSTNEIPWISAKRKNEKMKK
;
A
#
# COMPACT_ATOMS: atom_id res chain seq x y z
N MET A 1 -33.88 -10.80 12.20
CA MET A 1 -33.11 -9.57 11.87
C MET A 1 -32.92 -8.80 13.16
N SER A 2 -31.70 -8.39 13.53
CA SER A 2 -31.44 -7.78 14.86
C SER A 2 -31.99 -6.36 14.92
N ILE A 3 -33.07 -6.15 15.69
CA ILE A 3 -33.69 -4.83 15.93
C ILE A 3 -32.64 -3.83 16.44
N LYS A 4 -31.70 -4.29 17.28
CA LYS A 4 -30.62 -3.47 17.84
C LYS A 4 -29.68 -2.94 16.75
N ILE A 5 -29.34 -3.75 15.76
CA ILE A 5 -28.44 -3.35 14.66
C ILE A 5 -29.12 -2.28 13.81
N LYS A 6 -30.40 -2.48 13.46
CA LYS A 6 -31.18 -1.47 12.74
C LYS A 6 -31.23 -0.14 13.52
N GLN A 7 -31.54 -0.19 14.82
CA GLN A 7 -31.59 1.00 15.68
C GLN A 7 -30.25 1.74 15.70
N SER A 8 -29.14 1.05 15.98
CA SER A 8 -27.82 1.66 16.01
C SER A 8 -27.39 2.26 14.65
N LEU A 9 -27.68 1.58 13.54
CA LEU A 9 -27.44 2.13 12.21
C LEU A 9 -28.26 3.40 11.99
N THR A 10 -29.57 3.36 12.26
CA THR A 10 -30.45 4.52 12.09
C THR A 10 -30.03 5.70 12.98
N GLU A 11 -29.64 5.46 14.23
CA GLU A 11 -29.15 6.51 15.13
C GLU A 11 -27.88 7.20 14.60
N SER A 12 -26.89 6.43 14.14
CA SER A 12 -25.69 6.98 13.52
C SER A 12 -26.03 7.79 12.26
N LEU A 13 -26.93 7.26 11.41
CA LEU A 13 -27.33 7.92 10.17
C LEU A 13 -28.11 9.23 10.41
N ILE A 14 -28.97 9.28 11.42
CA ILE A 14 -29.67 10.52 11.83
C ILE A 14 -28.68 11.58 12.32
N LYS A 15 -27.65 11.18 13.09
CA LYS A 15 -26.59 12.11 13.51
C LYS A 15 -25.82 12.67 12.33
N ILE A 16 -25.54 11.84 11.31
CA ILE A 16 -24.91 12.29 10.07
C ILE A 16 -25.81 13.28 9.32
N GLU A 17 -27.09 12.96 9.16
CA GLU A 17 -28.09 13.84 8.55
C GLU A 17 -28.16 15.22 9.22
N ARG A 18 -28.05 15.25 10.55
CA ARG A 18 -28.07 16.49 11.35
C ARG A 18 -26.72 17.20 11.44
N LYS A 19 -25.64 16.62 10.90
CA LYS A 19 -24.25 17.11 11.06
C LYS A 19 -23.83 17.21 12.53
N GLU A 20 -24.37 16.33 13.38
CA GLU A 20 -24.10 16.24 14.82
C GLU A 20 -23.24 15.00 15.17
N PHE A 21 -22.44 14.53 14.21
CA PHE A 21 -21.64 13.32 14.34
C PHE A 21 -20.17 13.61 14.65
N ASP A 22 -19.49 12.60 15.17
CA ASP A 22 -18.08 12.61 15.56
C ASP A 22 -17.45 11.23 15.28
N GLU A 23 -16.20 11.06 15.71
CA GLU A 23 -15.44 9.83 15.54
C GLU A 23 -16.15 8.62 16.14
N GLU A 24 -16.82 8.78 17.29
CA GLU A 24 -17.56 7.69 17.94
C GLU A 24 -18.80 7.28 17.12
N THR A 25 -19.47 8.26 16.51
CA THR A 25 -20.62 8.01 15.63
C THR A 25 -20.20 7.21 14.40
N ILE A 26 -19.08 7.56 13.77
CA ILE A 26 -18.53 6.83 12.60
C ILE A 26 -17.97 5.47 13.00
N ARG A 27 -17.26 5.38 14.14
CA ARG A 27 -16.81 4.12 14.72
C ARG A 27 -17.97 3.16 14.93
N THR A 28 -19.06 3.62 15.55
CA THR A 28 -20.26 2.83 15.78
C THR A 28 -20.87 2.36 14.45
N LEU A 29 -21.04 3.28 13.49
CA LEU A 29 -21.59 2.97 12.16
C LEU A 29 -20.79 1.84 11.48
N LEU A 30 -19.47 1.93 11.47
CA LEU A 30 -18.59 0.94 10.87
C LEU A 30 -18.58 -0.40 11.62
N ILE A 31 -18.50 -0.38 12.96
CA ILE A 31 -18.50 -1.62 13.75
C ILE A 31 -19.81 -2.39 13.58
N VAL A 32 -20.94 -1.69 13.59
CA VAL A 32 -22.27 -2.31 13.48
C VAL A 32 -22.53 -2.83 12.06
N SER A 33 -22.04 -2.11 11.03
CA SER A 33 -22.17 -2.54 9.63
C SER A 33 -21.22 -3.68 9.24
N ARG A 34 -20.12 -3.89 9.97
CA ARG A 34 -19.00 -4.78 9.64
C ARG A 34 -19.39 -6.17 9.11
N GLU A 35 -20.28 -6.87 9.81
CA GLU A 35 -20.68 -8.25 9.44
C GLU A 35 -21.58 -8.30 8.18
N TYR A 36 -22.08 -7.14 7.74
CA TYR A 36 -22.96 -6.98 6.58
C TYR A 36 -22.22 -6.45 5.35
N LEU A 37 -20.95 -6.08 5.51
CA LEU A 37 -20.06 -5.72 4.42
C LEU A 37 -19.59 -7.02 3.74
N LYS A 38 -20.26 -7.39 2.64
CA LYS A 38 -20.02 -8.66 1.94
C LYS A 38 -18.79 -8.62 1.02
N TYR A 39 -18.42 -7.45 0.52
CA TYR A 39 -17.28 -7.29 -0.40
C TYR A 39 -16.03 -6.91 0.37
N ASP A 40 -14.89 -7.48 0.00
CA ASP A 40 -13.57 -7.10 0.51
C ASP A 40 -13.16 -5.74 -0.09
N GLY A 41 -13.86 -4.70 0.35
CA GLY A 41 -13.65 -3.31 -0.01
C GLY A 41 -13.05 -2.49 1.13
N LEU A 42 -12.70 -1.25 0.82
CA LEU A 42 -12.08 -0.28 1.71
C LEU A 42 -12.87 -0.07 3.02
N VAL A 43 -14.20 0.11 2.93
CA VAL A 43 -15.07 0.33 4.09
C VAL A 43 -15.09 -0.89 5.02
N LYS A 44 -15.06 -2.10 4.44
CA LYS A 44 -14.99 -3.35 5.21
C LYS A 44 -13.65 -3.46 5.94
N GLU A 45 -12.56 -3.15 5.25
CA GLU A 45 -11.24 -3.15 5.86
C GLU A 45 -11.11 -2.10 6.97
N LEU A 46 -11.70 -0.90 6.81
CA LEU A 46 -11.74 0.13 7.84
C LEU A 46 -12.60 -0.27 9.05
N ALA A 47 -13.76 -0.88 8.81
CA ALA A 47 -14.62 -1.41 9.87
C ALA A 47 -13.92 -2.53 10.65
N HIS A 48 -13.27 -3.44 9.92
CA HIS A 48 -12.32 -4.40 10.48
C HIS A 48 -10.97 -3.77 10.81
N PHE A 49 -10.76 -2.48 10.85
CA PHE A 49 -9.52 -1.94 11.40
C PHE A 49 -9.84 -1.35 12.76
N ILE A 50 -10.75 -0.39 12.74
CA ILE A 50 -11.27 0.35 13.89
C ILE A 50 -11.80 -0.59 14.99
N ALA A 51 -12.35 -1.75 14.64
CA ALA A 51 -12.88 -2.68 15.64
C ALA A 51 -11.82 -3.44 16.48
N HIS A 52 -10.53 -3.51 16.07
CA HIS A 52 -9.48 -4.12 16.91
C HIS A 52 -8.19 -3.27 16.89
N PRO A 53 -7.68 -2.83 18.05
CA PRO A 53 -6.58 -1.85 18.15
C PRO A 53 -5.16 -2.39 17.86
N LYS A 54 -4.97 -3.71 17.80
CA LYS A 54 -3.70 -4.36 17.38
C LYS A 54 -4.03 -5.39 16.31
N ARG A 55 -3.40 -5.32 15.13
CA ARG A 55 -3.73 -6.23 14.02
C ARG A 55 -2.54 -6.59 13.13
N ASP A 56 -2.64 -7.80 12.59
CA ASP A 56 -1.84 -8.43 11.54
C ASP A 56 -2.61 -8.54 10.20
N ARG A 57 -3.81 -7.92 10.09
CA ARG A 57 -4.71 -7.97 8.93
C ARG A 57 -5.64 -6.74 8.86
N GLY A 58 -5.94 -6.25 7.65
CA GLY A 58 -6.79 -5.06 7.38
C GLY A 58 -6.03 -3.81 6.88
N ILE A 59 -6.78 -2.74 6.56
CA ILE A 59 -6.38 -1.44 5.95
C ILE A 59 -5.33 -1.52 4.81
N PHE A 60 -5.62 -2.34 3.81
CA PHE A 60 -4.78 -2.65 2.66
C PHE A 60 -3.44 -3.25 3.04
N HIS A 61 -3.42 -4.12 4.06
CA HIS A 61 -2.24 -4.83 4.53
C HIS A 61 -1.38 -5.37 3.38
N LYS A 62 -2.00 -5.84 2.28
CA LYS A 62 -1.29 -6.27 1.07
C LYS A 62 -0.49 -5.14 0.40
N LYS A 63 -1.12 -4.01 0.08
CA LYS A 63 -0.44 -2.85 -0.54
C LYS A 63 0.58 -2.24 0.42
N VAL A 64 0.19 -2.06 1.68
CA VAL A 64 1.04 -1.51 2.74
C VAL A 64 2.27 -2.41 2.97
N ASN A 65 2.10 -3.74 3.06
CA ASN A 65 3.22 -4.68 3.13
C ASN A 65 4.06 -4.69 1.88
N SER A 66 3.44 -4.60 0.70
CA SER A 66 4.19 -4.59 -0.56
C SER A 66 5.10 -3.38 -0.62
N ARG A 67 4.59 -2.18 -0.30
CA ARG A 67 5.40 -0.96 -0.19
C ARG A 67 6.50 -1.09 0.85
N TYR A 68 6.14 -1.51 2.07
CA TYR A 68 7.12 -1.75 3.14
C TYR A 68 8.22 -2.71 2.70
N ALA A 69 7.87 -3.85 2.10
CA ALA A 69 8.83 -4.85 1.64
C ALA A 69 9.77 -4.28 0.56
N LYS A 70 9.25 -3.50 -0.38
CA LYS A 70 10.08 -2.84 -1.41
C LYS A 70 11.03 -1.81 -0.81
N PHE A 71 10.57 -0.94 0.09
CA PHE A 71 11.45 0.02 0.77
C PHE A 71 12.51 -0.68 1.63
N LYS A 72 12.11 -1.68 2.42
CA LYS A 72 13.02 -2.47 3.23
C LYS A 72 14.12 -3.13 2.38
N LEU A 73 13.78 -3.69 1.22
CA LEU A 73 14.77 -4.28 0.31
C LEU A 73 15.81 -3.26 -0.15
N ILE A 74 15.39 -2.05 -0.51
CA ILE A 74 16.27 -0.94 -0.88
C ILE A 74 17.19 -0.59 0.29
N GLU A 75 16.64 -0.46 1.49
CA GLU A 75 17.41 -0.13 2.70
C GLU A 75 18.44 -1.22 3.04
N GLU A 76 18.05 -2.49 2.98
CA GLU A 76 18.94 -3.63 3.18
C GLU A 76 20.10 -3.65 2.18
N GLN A 77 19.90 -3.19 0.94
CA GLN A 77 20.98 -3.04 -0.05
C GLN A 77 21.89 -1.84 0.23
N LEU A 78 21.32 -0.73 0.71
CA LEU A 78 22.10 0.46 1.08
C LEU A 78 23.02 0.22 2.27
N LEU A 79 22.71 -0.75 3.13
CA LEU A 79 23.56 -1.16 4.26
C LEU A 79 24.75 -2.04 3.83
N LYS A 80 24.69 -2.66 2.64
CA LYS A 80 25.78 -3.48 2.11
C LYS A 80 26.87 -2.60 1.51
N LYS A 81 28.09 -3.13 1.46
CA LYS A 81 29.22 -2.47 0.80
C LYS A 81 28.87 -2.26 -0.68
N GLN A 82 28.75 -1.01 -1.07
CA GLN A 82 28.38 -0.65 -2.44
C GLN A 82 29.52 -1.02 -3.40
N PRO A 83 29.22 -1.72 -4.51
CA PRO A 83 30.19 -1.93 -5.58
C PRO A 83 30.46 -0.62 -6.32
N GLU A 84 31.49 -0.60 -7.15
CA GLU A 84 31.70 0.49 -8.11
C GLU A 84 30.60 0.40 -9.18
N ILE A 85 29.66 1.35 -9.15
CA ILE A 85 28.52 1.41 -10.06
C ILE A 85 28.79 2.48 -11.11
N LYS A 86 28.76 2.11 -12.39
CA LYS A 86 29.12 2.96 -13.53
C LYS A 86 27.91 3.37 -14.36
N THR A 87 26.81 2.61 -14.28
CA THR A 87 25.59 2.86 -15.05
C THR A 87 24.33 2.83 -14.18
N GLU A 88 23.26 3.45 -14.66
CA GLU A 88 21.94 3.40 -14.01
C GLU A 88 21.38 1.97 -13.99
N GLU A 89 21.65 1.18 -15.02
CA GLU A 89 21.25 -0.23 -15.06
C GLU A 89 21.98 -1.05 -13.98
N GLU A 90 23.29 -0.82 -13.79
CA GLU A 90 24.05 -1.43 -12.71
C GLU A 90 23.55 -1.01 -11.32
N LEU A 91 23.13 0.26 -11.17
CA LEU A 91 22.52 0.75 -9.94
C LEU A 91 21.20 0.04 -9.65
N ASN A 92 20.29 0.01 -10.63
CA ASN A 92 18.99 -0.64 -10.50
C ASN A 92 19.16 -2.13 -10.19
N ASP A 93 20.08 -2.80 -10.87
CA ASP A 93 20.42 -4.18 -10.61
C ASP A 93 20.93 -4.38 -9.19
N TYR A 94 21.81 -3.53 -8.71
CA TYR A 94 22.32 -3.59 -7.34
C TYR A 94 21.21 -3.39 -6.31
N MET A 95 20.40 -2.33 -6.45
CA MET A 95 19.33 -1.99 -5.51
C MET A 95 18.24 -3.08 -5.43
N LEU A 96 18.06 -3.85 -6.50
CA LEU A 96 17.02 -4.88 -6.60
C LEU A 96 17.55 -6.31 -6.42
N ARG A 97 18.84 -6.51 -6.11
CA ARG A 97 19.48 -7.83 -5.91
C ARG A 97 19.15 -8.52 -4.58
N GLY A 98 18.35 -7.90 -3.70
CA GLY A 98 18.08 -8.41 -2.34
C GLY A 98 17.27 -9.69 -2.24
N VAL A 99 16.77 -10.21 -3.36
CA VAL A 99 15.93 -11.40 -3.40
C VAL A 99 16.54 -12.38 -4.40
N ASP A 100 16.88 -13.58 -3.94
CA ASP A 100 17.24 -14.70 -4.81
C ASP A 100 16.00 -15.16 -5.57
N PHE A 101 15.87 -14.74 -6.84
CA PHE A 101 14.68 -15.05 -7.62
C PHE A 101 14.55 -16.55 -7.96
N GLU A 102 15.57 -17.37 -7.74
CA GLU A 102 15.50 -18.82 -7.99
C GLU A 102 14.80 -19.56 -6.84
N LYS A 103 14.89 -19.01 -5.62
CA LYS A 103 14.25 -19.54 -4.42
C LYS A 103 13.83 -18.40 -3.48
N ILE A 104 12.52 -18.21 -3.34
CA ILE A 104 11.95 -17.10 -2.58
C ILE A 104 10.98 -17.63 -1.52
N ASP A 105 11.02 -17.09 -0.31
CA ASP A 105 10.00 -17.39 0.70
C ASP A 105 8.60 -17.09 0.15
N SER A 106 7.65 -17.98 0.39
CA SER A 106 6.34 -17.95 -0.25
C SER A 106 5.47 -16.77 0.19
N LYS A 107 5.65 -16.30 1.43
CA LYS A 107 4.98 -15.10 1.93
C LYS A 107 5.58 -13.87 1.26
N LEU A 108 6.91 -13.77 1.25
CA LEU A 108 7.62 -12.66 0.60
C LEU A 108 7.35 -12.60 -0.91
N PHE A 109 7.34 -13.75 -1.60
CA PHE A 109 7.00 -13.85 -3.02
C PHE A 109 5.61 -13.28 -3.30
N SER A 110 4.63 -13.65 -2.48
CA SER A 110 3.25 -13.20 -2.65
C SER A 110 3.14 -11.68 -2.48
N ILE A 111 3.79 -11.13 -1.46
CA ILE A 111 3.79 -9.70 -1.15
C ILE A 111 4.49 -8.87 -2.24
N LEU A 112 5.69 -9.29 -2.65
CA LEU A 112 6.46 -8.53 -3.63
C LEU A 112 5.86 -8.61 -5.02
N TYR A 113 5.42 -9.80 -5.44
CA TYR A 113 5.13 -10.05 -6.86
C TYR A 113 3.65 -10.17 -7.20
N PHE A 114 2.82 -10.77 -6.36
CA PHE A 114 1.37 -10.79 -6.61
C PHE A 114 0.72 -9.51 -6.11
N ASP A 115 0.94 -9.15 -4.85
CA ASP A 115 0.36 -7.92 -4.28
C ASP A 115 1.02 -6.67 -4.91
N GLY A 116 2.34 -6.71 -5.17
CA GLY A 116 3.04 -5.61 -5.85
C GLY A 116 2.62 -5.40 -7.30
N LEU A 117 2.21 -6.45 -8.01
CA LEU A 117 1.68 -6.35 -9.37
C LEU A 117 0.29 -5.71 -9.39
N ASP A 118 -0.52 -5.94 -8.37
CA ASP A 118 -1.84 -5.31 -8.25
C ASP A 118 -1.73 -3.79 -8.07
N ASP A 119 -0.67 -3.30 -7.41
CA ASP A 119 -0.41 -1.86 -7.18
C ASP A 119 0.12 -1.11 -8.42
N LEU A 120 0.60 -1.82 -9.44
CA LEU A 120 1.18 -1.19 -10.63
C LEU A 120 0.13 -0.77 -11.65
N PRO A 121 0.26 0.40 -12.32
CA PRO A 121 -0.54 0.70 -13.50
C PRO A 121 -0.24 -0.31 -14.62
N GLU A 122 -1.28 -0.82 -15.28
CA GLU A 122 -1.08 -1.78 -16.38
C GLU A 122 -0.28 -1.15 -17.54
N SER A 123 -0.49 0.13 -17.82
CA SER A 123 0.27 0.89 -18.81
C SER A 123 1.77 0.90 -18.54
N HIS A 124 2.17 0.97 -17.26
CA HIS A 124 3.57 0.92 -16.86
C HIS A 124 4.17 -0.47 -17.15
N LEU A 125 3.46 -1.53 -16.76
CA LEU A 125 3.92 -2.90 -16.98
C LEU A 125 4.05 -3.26 -18.47
N ILE A 126 3.11 -2.79 -19.30
CA ILE A 126 3.19 -2.98 -20.75
C ILE A 126 4.41 -2.23 -21.31
N LYS A 127 4.64 -0.99 -20.87
CA LYS A 127 5.74 -0.15 -21.38
C LYS A 127 7.12 -0.72 -21.04
N TYR A 128 7.33 -1.20 -19.81
CA TYR A 128 8.65 -1.57 -19.32
C TYR A 128 8.92 -3.08 -19.29
N ALA A 129 7.89 -3.91 -19.20
CA ALA A 129 8.02 -5.38 -19.19
C ALA A 129 7.40 -6.05 -20.42
N GLY A 130 6.53 -5.36 -21.18
CA GLY A 130 5.80 -5.97 -22.31
C GLY A 130 4.67 -6.92 -21.89
N TYR A 131 4.21 -6.84 -20.63
CA TYR A 131 3.17 -7.70 -20.07
C TYR A 131 1.92 -6.91 -19.69
N THR A 132 0.75 -7.48 -19.95
CA THR A 132 -0.47 -7.12 -19.19
C THR A 132 -0.41 -7.73 -17.79
N LYS A 133 -1.22 -7.24 -16.84
CA LYS A 133 -1.26 -7.83 -15.49
C LYS A 133 -1.64 -9.30 -15.54
N ALA A 134 -2.57 -9.66 -16.41
CA ALA A 134 -3.02 -11.05 -16.57
C ALA A 134 -1.89 -11.95 -17.10
N GLN A 135 -1.13 -11.49 -18.10
CA GLN A 135 0.00 -12.22 -18.64
C GLN A 135 1.11 -12.35 -17.59
N ALA A 136 1.46 -11.29 -16.87
CA ALA A 136 2.45 -11.35 -15.79
C ALA A 136 2.06 -12.34 -14.70
N LYS A 137 0.80 -12.33 -14.23
CA LYS A 137 0.29 -13.31 -13.25
C LYS A 137 0.42 -14.75 -13.77
N LYS A 138 0.10 -14.97 -15.05
CA LYS A 138 0.25 -16.28 -15.69
C LYS A 138 1.71 -16.71 -15.76
N THR A 139 2.60 -15.85 -16.25
CA THR A 139 4.04 -16.09 -16.33
C THR A 139 4.62 -16.48 -14.98
N LEU A 140 4.27 -15.78 -13.90
CA LEU A 140 4.73 -16.12 -12.55
C LEU A 140 4.23 -17.51 -12.11
N LYS A 141 2.95 -17.83 -12.36
CA LYS A 141 2.39 -19.14 -11.99
C LYS A 141 2.99 -20.30 -12.80
N ASP A 142 3.24 -20.08 -14.08
CA ASP A 142 3.76 -21.13 -14.99
C ASP A 142 5.25 -21.41 -14.73
N ASN A 143 6.00 -20.41 -14.24
CA ASN A 143 7.44 -20.53 -14.04
C ASN A 143 7.84 -20.81 -12.58
N TYR A 144 6.95 -20.70 -11.60
CA TYR A 144 7.25 -20.99 -10.20
C TYR A 144 6.42 -22.13 -9.64
N THR A 145 7.07 -23.05 -8.92
CA THR A 145 6.40 -24.10 -8.15
C THR A 145 6.56 -23.84 -6.66
N LYS A 146 5.45 -23.85 -5.91
CA LYS A 146 5.50 -23.80 -4.44
C LYS A 146 5.87 -25.17 -3.90
N LYS A 147 6.90 -25.23 -3.05
CA LYS A 147 7.26 -26.40 -2.23
C LYS A 147 7.53 -25.92 -0.81
N ASP A 148 6.83 -26.51 0.15
CA ASP A 148 6.84 -26.06 1.56
C ASP A 148 6.57 -24.55 1.66
N ASN A 149 7.47 -23.81 2.29
CA ASN A 149 7.39 -22.37 2.49
C ASN A 149 8.11 -21.57 1.38
N PHE A 150 8.52 -22.17 0.26
CA PHE A 150 9.28 -21.48 -0.78
C PHE A 150 8.66 -21.66 -2.18
N TYR A 151 8.82 -20.64 -3.01
CA TYR A 151 8.66 -20.73 -4.46
C TYR A 151 10.02 -20.96 -5.11
N TYR A 152 10.07 -21.91 -6.03
CA TYR A 152 11.25 -22.25 -6.80
C TYR A 152 11.01 -21.99 -8.28
N LEU A 153 11.98 -21.37 -8.94
CA LEU A 153 11.93 -21.20 -10.39
C LEU A 153 12.07 -22.58 -11.05
N ASN A 154 11.20 -22.88 -12.02
CA ASN A 154 11.10 -24.19 -12.65
C ASN A 154 12.36 -24.59 -13.45
N THR A 155 13.25 -23.64 -13.74
CA THR A 155 14.56 -23.89 -14.36
C THR A 155 15.53 -24.66 -13.47
N LEU A 156 15.31 -24.70 -12.14
CA LEU A 156 16.19 -25.37 -11.18
C LEU A 156 16.37 -26.87 -11.48
N ARG A 157 15.32 -27.54 -11.99
CA ARG A 157 15.41 -28.96 -12.37
C ARG A 157 16.31 -29.15 -13.59
N THR A 158 16.13 -28.33 -14.62
CA THR A 158 16.95 -28.37 -15.83
C THR A 158 18.41 -28.05 -15.52
N LYS A 159 18.68 -27.07 -14.65
CA LYS A 159 20.04 -26.77 -14.16
C LYS A 159 20.70 -27.97 -13.48
N LYS A 160 19.98 -28.66 -12.58
CA LYS A 160 20.48 -29.88 -11.93
C LYS A 160 20.77 -31.00 -12.93
N MET A 161 19.90 -31.16 -13.93
CA MET A 161 20.10 -32.16 -14.97
C MET A 161 21.33 -31.85 -15.83
N ILE A 162 21.51 -30.59 -16.22
CA ILE A 162 22.70 -30.14 -16.96
C ILE A 162 23.97 -30.39 -16.13
N SER A 163 23.98 -30.02 -14.85
CA SER A 163 25.10 -30.28 -13.94
C SER A 163 25.46 -31.77 -13.87
N LEU A 164 24.46 -32.66 -13.81
CA LEU A 164 24.69 -34.12 -13.79
C LEU A 164 25.22 -34.64 -15.13
N LEU A 165 24.81 -34.05 -16.26
CA LEU A 165 25.34 -34.41 -17.58
C LEU A 165 26.79 -33.94 -17.74
N GLU A 166 27.12 -32.76 -17.22
CA GLU A 166 28.49 -32.21 -17.21
C GLU A 166 29.45 -33.07 -16.37
N GLU A 167 28.94 -33.79 -15.36
CA GLU A 167 29.73 -34.72 -14.52
C GLU A 167 30.00 -36.09 -15.15
N LEU A 168 29.38 -36.41 -16.30
CA LEU A 168 29.61 -37.69 -16.99
C LEU A 168 31.04 -37.77 -17.58
N PRO A 169 31.64 -38.97 -17.66
CA PRO A 169 32.88 -39.15 -18.39
C PRO A 169 32.66 -38.96 -19.91
N ASN A 170 33.62 -38.32 -20.58
CA ASN A 170 33.62 -38.05 -22.04
C ASN A 170 32.46 -37.18 -22.57
N THR A 171 31.79 -36.39 -21.73
CA THR A 171 30.71 -35.47 -22.14
C THR A 171 31.14 -34.54 -23.27
N ASN A 172 32.41 -34.13 -23.32
CA ASN A 172 32.95 -33.24 -24.35
C ASN A 172 33.07 -33.89 -25.74
N GLU A 173 33.02 -35.22 -25.82
CA GLU A 173 33.15 -35.99 -27.05
C GLU A 173 31.79 -36.41 -27.61
N ASP A 174 30.76 -36.46 -26.76
CA ASP A 174 29.38 -36.78 -27.15
C ASP A 174 28.63 -35.54 -27.67
N LYS A 175 28.50 -35.46 -29.00
CA LYS A 175 27.83 -34.35 -29.69
C LYS A 175 26.35 -34.23 -29.33
N GLU A 176 25.65 -35.32 -29.00
CA GLU A 176 24.24 -35.27 -28.63
C GLU A 176 24.09 -34.68 -27.23
N ILE A 177 24.90 -35.13 -26.27
CA ILE A 177 24.89 -34.59 -24.90
C ILE A 177 25.25 -33.10 -24.90
N GLN A 178 26.29 -32.69 -25.66
CA GLN A 178 26.66 -31.27 -25.78
C GLN A 178 25.54 -30.42 -26.39
N LYS A 179 24.83 -30.95 -27.39
CA LYS A 179 23.67 -30.26 -27.97
C LYS A 179 22.55 -30.09 -26.94
N PHE A 180 22.21 -31.13 -26.18
CA PHE A 180 21.20 -31.05 -25.13
C PHE A 180 21.57 -30.06 -24.02
N ILE A 181 22.85 -30.04 -23.60
CA ILE A 181 23.35 -29.07 -22.62
C ILE A 181 23.19 -27.65 -23.16
N SER A 182 23.64 -27.39 -24.40
CA SER A 182 23.57 -26.06 -25.01
C SER A 182 22.13 -25.56 -25.16
N GLU A 183 21.22 -26.37 -25.69
CA GLU A 183 19.80 -26.04 -25.82
C GLU A 183 19.15 -25.78 -24.45
N GLY A 184 19.49 -26.61 -23.45
CA GLY A 184 19.01 -26.46 -22.08
C GLY A 184 19.50 -25.15 -21.44
N GLN A 185 20.78 -24.82 -21.60
CA GLN A 185 21.38 -23.58 -21.11
C GLN A 185 20.75 -22.35 -21.79
N GLU A 186 20.52 -22.40 -23.10
CA GLU A 186 19.85 -21.33 -23.84
C GLU A 186 18.42 -21.08 -23.32
N LEU A 187 17.65 -22.15 -23.13
CA LEU A 187 16.29 -22.06 -22.60
C LEU A 187 16.27 -21.49 -21.18
N ILE A 188 17.18 -21.96 -20.31
CA ILE A 188 17.33 -21.43 -18.95
C ILE A 188 17.68 -19.94 -19.00
N GLY A 189 18.61 -19.53 -19.88
CA GLY A 189 19.00 -18.14 -20.05
C GLY A 189 17.82 -17.25 -20.43
N LYS A 190 17.00 -17.68 -21.41
CA LYS A 190 15.79 -16.96 -21.83
C LYS A 190 14.76 -16.81 -20.70
N VAL A 191 14.47 -17.91 -19.99
CA VAL A 191 13.52 -17.89 -18.86
C VAL A 191 14.02 -16.99 -17.73
N ASN A 192 15.28 -17.14 -17.33
CA ASN A 192 15.86 -16.34 -16.26
C ASN A 192 15.88 -14.86 -16.60
N SER A 193 16.26 -14.50 -17.83
CA SER A 193 16.28 -13.10 -18.28
C SER A 193 14.87 -12.50 -18.25
N SER A 194 13.88 -13.19 -18.82
CA SER A 194 12.49 -12.71 -18.87
C SER A 194 11.87 -12.58 -17.48
N ILE A 195 12.04 -13.59 -16.62
CA ILE A 195 11.54 -13.58 -15.24
C ILE A 195 12.25 -12.50 -14.42
N ASN A 196 13.56 -12.39 -14.51
CA ASN A 196 14.30 -11.38 -13.75
C ASN A 196 13.87 -9.96 -14.14
N SER A 197 13.70 -9.69 -15.45
CA SER A 197 13.18 -8.41 -15.93
C SER A 197 11.79 -8.12 -15.37
N LEU A 198 10.83 -9.04 -15.52
CA LEU A 198 9.48 -8.88 -14.97
C LEU A 198 9.48 -8.64 -13.45
N LEU A 199 10.24 -9.42 -12.70
CA LEU A 199 10.31 -9.31 -11.25
C LEU A 199 11.00 -8.01 -10.81
N LYS A 200 11.96 -7.49 -11.59
CA LYS A 200 12.61 -6.19 -11.32
C LYS A 200 11.63 -5.05 -11.52
N GLU A 201 10.86 -5.06 -12.60
CA GLU A 201 9.81 -4.06 -12.82
C GLU A 201 8.78 -4.08 -11.69
N ILE A 202 8.34 -5.28 -11.28
CA ILE A 202 7.34 -5.39 -10.21
C ILE A 202 7.88 -4.86 -8.87
N ARG A 203 9.10 -5.24 -8.48
CA ARG A 203 9.66 -4.88 -7.17
C ARG A 203 10.36 -3.52 -7.13
N GLY A 204 10.85 -3.03 -8.27
CA GLY A 204 11.59 -1.77 -8.40
C GLY A 204 10.69 -0.54 -8.48
N THR A 205 9.47 -0.70 -8.98
CA THR A 205 8.54 0.42 -9.06
C THR A 205 7.81 0.60 -7.72
N ILE A 206 8.15 1.71 -7.04
CA ILE A 206 7.51 2.17 -5.80
C ILE A 206 6.75 3.45 -6.08
N HIS A 207 5.42 3.38 -5.97
CA HIS A 207 4.57 4.55 -6.11
C HIS A 207 4.39 5.25 -4.76
N PHE A 208 4.68 6.56 -4.74
CA PHE A 208 4.45 7.44 -3.60
C PHE A 208 3.04 8.05 -3.58
N TYR A 209 2.10 7.54 -4.39
CA TYR A 209 0.70 7.91 -4.31
C TYR A 209 0.05 7.31 -3.06
N SER A 210 -1.09 7.82 -2.62
CA SER A 210 -1.90 7.22 -1.56
C SER A 210 -2.17 5.73 -1.82
N VAL A 211 -2.35 4.95 -0.75
CA VAL A 211 -2.76 3.53 -0.86
C VAL A 211 -4.20 3.41 -1.38
N PHE A 212 -5.02 4.41 -1.07
CA PHE A 212 -6.39 4.61 -1.53
C PHE A 212 -6.72 6.10 -1.68
N ASP A 213 -7.75 6.43 -2.44
CA ASP A 213 -8.19 7.81 -2.72
C ASP A 213 -9.66 8.03 -2.27
N VAL A 214 -10.07 9.31 -2.25
CA VAL A 214 -11.41 9.74 -1.80
C VAL A 214 -12.53 9.19 -2.69
N ASN A 215 -12.32 9.08 -4.00
CA ASN A 215 -13.33 8.58 -4.94
C ASN A 215 -13.58 7.09 -4.74
N SER A 216 -12.50 6.32 -4.55
CA SER A 216 -12.55 4.91 -4.18
C SER A 216 -13.29 4.71 -2.86
N LEU A 217 -13.04 5.56 -1.85
CA LEU A 217 -13.76 5.52 -0.57
C LEU A 217 -15.24 5.84 -0.73
N SER A 218 -15.58 6.91 -1.44
CA SER A 218 -16.96 7.37 -1.65
C SER A 218 -17.80 6.31 -2.37
N SER A 219 -17.27 5.77 -3.47
CA SER A 219 -17.92 4.69 -4.23
C SER A 219 -18.13 3.42 -3.40
N ASP A 220 -17.15 3.05 -2.57
CA ASP A 220 -17.29 1.88 -1.71
C ASP A 220 -18.30 2.11 -0.57
N PHE A 221 -18.37 3.32 0.00
CA PHE A 221 -19.44 3.70 0.93
C PHE A 221 -20.82 3.61 0.28
N GLU A 222 -21.01 4.23 -0.88
CA GLU A 222 -22.28 4.24 -1.60
C GLU A 222 -22.77 2.81 -1.86
N ASN A 223 -21.90 1.98 -2.45
CA ASN A 223 -22.22 0.61 -2.83
C ASN A 223 -22.55 -0.29 -1.64
N ASN A 224 -21.78 -0.19 -0.54
CA ASN A 224 -22.00 -1.02 0.63
C ASN A 224 -23.21 -0.56 1.44
N PHE A 225 -23.36 0.74 1.68
CA PHE A 225 -24.48 1.23 2.48
C PHE A 225 -25.80 1.10 1.75
N LYS A 226 -25.85 1.25 0.42
CA LYS A 226 -27.08 0.94 -0.34
C LYS A 226 -27.58 -0.49 -0.09
N LYS A 227 -26.67 -1.47 -0.01
CA LYS A 227 -27.00 -2.86 0.29
C LYS A 227 -27.44 -3.06 1.74
N ILE A 228 -26.72 -2.47 2.70
CA ILE A 228 -27.03 -2.56 4.12
C ILE A 228 -28.40 -1.93 4.43
N LEU A 229 -28.67 -0.72 3.90
CA LEU A 229 -29.94 -0.02 4.12
C LEU A 229 -31.12 -0.85 3.60
N ASN A 230 -30.99 -1.43 2.40
CA ASN A 230 -31.99 -2.35 1.86
C ASN A 230 -32.17 -3.59 2.73
N GLU A 231 -31.08 -4.19 3.21
CA GLU A 231 -31.13 -5.38 4.07
C GLU A 231 -31.88 -5.11 5.38
N PHE A 232 -31.77 -3.91 5.96
CA PHE A 232 -32.43 -3.55 7.22
C PHE A 232 -33.75 -2.77 7.07
N ASN A 233 -34.25 -2.58 5.84
CA ASN A 233 -35.40 -1.71 5.55
C ASN A 233 -35.23 -0.31 6.18
N ILE A 234 -34.06 0.29 6.00
CA ILE A 234 -33.76 1.69 6.35
C ILE A 234 -33.89 2.51 5.06
N ASP A 235 -34.39 3.74 5.18
CA ASP A 235 -34.60 4.64 4.05
C ASP A 235 -33.34 4.83 3.19
N SER A 236 -33.48 4.61 1.88
CA SER A 236 -32.38 4.75 0.91
C SER A 236 -31.83 6.17 0.81
N LYS A 237 -32.55 7.19 1.29
CA LYS A 237 -32.04 8.58 1.36
C LYS A 237 -30.70 8.67 2.11
N TYR A 238 -30.47 7.75 3.06
CA TYR A 238 -29.25 7.74 3.86
C TYR A 238 -27.98 7.40 3.07
N THR A 239 -28.10 6.79 1.89
CA THR A 239 -26.96 6.66 0.97
C THR A 239 -26.47 8.04 0.53
N ASN A 240 -27.38 8.91 0.09
CA ASN A 240 -27.03 10.27 -0.34
C ASN A 240 -26.51 11.10 0.84
N ILE A 241 -27.12 10.96 2.02
CA ILE A 241 -26.65 11.64 3.23
C ILE A 241 -25.21 11.27 3.57
N ILE A 242 -24.81 10.00 3.42
CA ILE A 242 -23.41 9.60 3.63
C ILE A 242 -22.50 10.26 2.58
N THR A 243 -22.85 10.19 1.30
CA THR A 243 -22.02 10.74 0.21
C THR A 243 -21.88 12.25 0.31
N ASP A 244 -22.95 12.96 0.68
CA ASP A 244 -22.97 14.43 0.83
C ASP A 244 -22.11 14.91 2.01
N ASN A 245 -21.86 14.04 3.00
CA ASN A 245 -21.03 14.34 4.17
C ASN A 245 -19.69 13.57 4.15
N ILE A 246 -19.24 13.06 3.00
CA ILE A 246 -18.07 12.17 2.91
C ILE A 246 -16.79 12.84 3.41
N GLN A 247 -16.63 14.16 3.23
CA GLN A 247 -15.46 14.91 3.69
C GLN A 247 -15.35 14.94 5.22
N ASP A 248 -16.47 15.18 5.91
CA ASP A 248 -16.52 15.20 7.37
C ASP A 248 -16.38 13.79 7.96
N ILE A 249 -16.96 12.79 7.29
CA ILE A 249 -16.74 11.36 7.60
C ILE A 249 -15.25 11.01 7.44
N LEU A 250 -14.60 11.52 6.39
CA LEU A 250 -13.21 11.26 6.12
C LEU A 250 -12.28 11.81 7.22
N ILE A 251 -12.55 13.01 7.73
CA ILE A 251 -11.83 13.53 8.91
C ILE A 251 -11.95 12.56 10.07
N CYS A 252 -13.18 12.14 10.39
CA CYS A 252 -13.42 11.18 11.48
C CYS A 252 -12.62 9.89 11.27
N LEU A 253 -12.58 9.36 10.05
CA LEU A 253 -11.80 8.17 9.73
C LEU A 253 -10.31 8.40 9.91
N MET A 254 -9.78 9.52 9.41
CA MET A 254 -8.36 9.85 9.55
C MET A 254 -7.97 9.96 11.01
N THR A 255 -8.80 10.60 11.82
CA THR A 255 -8.66 10.71 13.27
C THR A 255 -8.72 9.34 13.96
N LEU A 256 -9.63 8.45 13.55
CA LEU A 256 -9.73 7.09 14.09
C LEU A 256 -8.52 6.20 13.76
N ILE A 257 -7.79 6.51 12.68
CA ILE A 257 -6.64 5.74 12.20
C ILE A 257 -5.31 6.34 12.68
N HIS A 258 -5.27 7.64 13.00
CA HIS A 258 -4.11 8.27 13.62
C HIS A 258 -3.69 7.48 14.89
N ASP A 259 -2.38 7.37 15.13
CA ASP A 259 -1.76 6.59 16.20
C ASP A 259 -1.96 5.07 16.15
N SER A 260 -2.64 4.56 15.13
CA SER A 260 -2.74 3.12 14.96
C SER A 260 -1.39 2.50 14.63
N ILE A 261 -1.20 1.25 15.07
CA ILE A 261 0.01 0.47 14.81
C ILE A 261 -0.31 -0.61 13.78
N LEU A 262 0.44 -0.61 12.70
CA LEU A 262 0.41 -1.63 11.65
C LEU A 262 1.53 -2.63 11.90
N GLU A 263 1.24 -3.92 11.94
CA GLU A 263 2.24 -4.99 11.98
C GLU A 263 2.47 -5.55 10.58
N PHE A 264 3.71 -5.60 10.12
CA PHE A 264 4.09 -6.09 8.81
C PHE A 264 4.34 -7.60 8.79
N TYR A 265 4.58 -8.14 7.59
CA TYR A 265 4.78 -9.58 7.38
C TYR A 265 5.92 -10.21 8.18
N ASP A 266 6.91 -9.42 8.60
CA ASP A 266 8.10 -9.82 9.36
C ASP A 266 8.03 -9.40 10.84
N LYS A 267 6.84 -8.98 11.32
CA LYS A 267 6.55 -8.49 12.68
C LYS A 267 7.14 -7.13 13.02
N ASN A 268 7.79 -6.45 12.07
CA ASN A 268 8.10 -5.03 12.27
C ASN A 268 6.81 -4.22 12.29
N THR A 269 6.83 -3.08 12.96
CA THR A 269 5.65 -2.25 13.13
C THR A 269 5.83 -0.85 12.57
N ALA A 270 4.75 -0.26 12.08
CA ALA A 270 4.66 1.15 11.75
C ALA A 270 3.57 1.85 12.56
N ARG A 271 3.83 3.10 12.95
CA ARG A 271 2.81 4.01 13.49
C ARG A 271 2.20 4.81 12.35
N VAL A 272 0.88 4.95 12.34
CA VAL A 272 0.18 5.86 11.45
C VAL A 272 0.06 7.22 12.12
N TYR A 273 0.29 8.30 11.38
CA TYR A 273 0.26 9.66 11.91
C TYR A 273 -0.24 10.65 10.86
N LEU A 274 -0.74 11.79 11.32
CA LEU A 274 -1.35 12.82 10.48
C LEU A 274 -0.28 13.84 10.05
N CYS A 275 -0.29 14.21 8.78
CA CYS A 275 0.66 15.14 8.16
C CYS A 275 -0.09 16.15 7.28
N ALA A 276 0.59 17.25 6.97
CA ALA A 276 0.24 18.08 5.83
C ALA A 276 0.94 17.53 4.58
N HIS A 277 0.22 17.35 3.48
CA HIS A 277 0.77 16.89 2.21
C HIS A 277 0.65 17.99 1.15
N LEU A 278 1.73 18.18 0.38
CA LEU A 278 1.77 19.06 -0.77
C LEU A 278 2.28 18.26 -1.96
N GLU A 279 1.53 18.22 -3.05
CA GLU A 279 1.97 17.50 -4.24
C GLU A 279 3.15 18.22 -4.90
N ASN A 280 4.17 17.46 -5.30
CA ASN A 280 5.45 18.00 -5.79
C ASN A 280 5.34 18.90 -7.05
N ASN A 281 4.22 18.86 -7.77
CA ASN A 281 4.02 19.75 -8.92
C ASN A 281 3.81 21.22 -8.52
N GLU A 282 3.30 21.48 -7.31
CA GLU A 282 3.08 22.86 -6.82
C GLU A 282 4.36 23.49 -6.24
N ILE A 283 5.40 22.68 -5.96
CA ILE A 283 6.68 23.16 -5.40
C ILE A 283 7.51 23.92 -6.45
N LYS A 284 7.33 23.61 -7.74
CA LYS A 284 8.11 24.23 -8.83
C LYS A 284 7.64 25.65 -9.21
N GLU A 285 6.44 26.07 -8.79
CA GLU A 285 5.88 27.37 -9.16
C GLU A 285 5.96 28.44 -8.06
N ILE A 286 6.45 28.08 -6.87
CA ILE A 286 6.37 28.95 -5.68
C ILE A 286 7.77 29.23 -5.14
N GLU A 287 8.60 29.92 -5.94
CA GLU A 287 9.95 30.36 -5.52
C GLU A 287 9.96 31.58 -4.58
N SER A 288 8.79 32.06 -4.10
CA SER A 288 8.71 33.30 -3.31
C SER A 288 8.01 33.18 -1.93
N ILE A 289 7.42 32.02 -1.60
CA ILE A 289 6.73 31.79 -0.31
C ILE A 289 7.56 30.79 0.50
N SER A 290 7.70 31.01 1.82
CA SER A 290 8.34 30.00 2.69
C SER A 290 7.64 28.65 2.51
N GLN A 291 8.39 27.56 2.34
CA GLN A 291 7.83 26.22 2.09
C GLN A 291 6.70 25.86 3.08
N LYS A 292 6.87 26.28 4.34
CA LYS A 292 5.87 26.16 5.40
C LYS A 292 4.56 26.90 5.10
N LYS A 293 4.61 28.13 4.60
CA LYS A 293 3.42 28.89 4.20
C LYS A 293 2.74 28.31 2.97
N SER A 294 3.51 27.79 2.01
CA SER A 294 2.93 27.05 0.88
C SER A 294 2.20 25.79 1.34
N LEU A 295 2.83 25.01 2.24
CA LEU A 295 2.25 23.83 2.84
C LEU A 295 0.95 24.15 3.60
N TYR A 296 0.88 25.28 4.30
CA TYR A 296 -0.34 25.73 4.96
C TYR A 296 -1.46 26.11 3.97
N GLU A 297 -1.14 26.94 2.98
CA GLU A 297 -2.13 27.51 2.07
C GLU A 297 -2.70 26.50 1.07
N ASN A 298 -1.83 25.61 0.58
CA ASN A 298 -2.12 24.73 -0.55
C ASN A 298 -2.20 23.27 -0.12
N GLY A 299 -1.56 22.90 0.99
CA GLY A 299 -1.51 21.54 1.46
C GLY A 299 -2.86 20.98 1.90
N VAL A 300 -2.90 19.67 1.91
CA VAL A 300 -4.06 18.86 2.31
C VAL A 300 -3.71 17.97 3.50
N LEU A 301 -4.72 17.50 4.22
CA LEU A 301 -4.51 16.50 5.27
C LEU A 301 -4.13 15.15 4.66
N ALA A 302 -3.17 14.46 5.27
CA ALA A 302 -2.76 13.12 4.87
C ALA A 302 -2.40 12.25 6.08
N LEU A 303 -2.59 10.94 5.95
CA LEU A 303 -2.03 9.94 6.85
C LEU A 303 -0.77 9.35 6.25
N TYR A 304 0.29 9.30 7.03
CA TYR A 304 1.54 8.63 6.70
C TYR A 304 1.75 7.45 7.64
N THR A 305 2.43 6.43 7.14
CA THR A 305 2.99 5.37 7.98
C THR A 305 4.45 5.69 8.28
N ASN A 306 4.89 5.54 9.51
CA ASN A 306 6.30 5.64 9.90
C ASN A 306 6.76 4.33 10.54
N TYR A 307 7.83 3.73 10.00
CA TYR A 307 8.50 2.59 10.59
C TYR A 307 9.98 2.88 10.83
N LYS A 308 10.57 2.12 11.76
CA LYS A 308 12.00 2.18 12.05
C LYS A 308 12.70 0.94 11.51
N PHE A 309 13.84 1.13 10.88
CA PHE A 309 14.72 0.06 10.42
C PHE A 309 16.18 0.50 10.60
N GLU A 310 16.98 -0.30 11.32
CA GLU A 310 18.43 -0.06 11.53
C GLU A 310 18.75 1.41 11.89
N ASN A 311 18.01 1.97 12.86
CA ASN A 311 18.09 3.35 13.37
C ASN A 311 17.63 4.48 12.43
N LYS A 312 17.09 4.16 11.25
CA LYS A 312 16.46 5.14 10.36
C LYS A 312 14.94 5.11 10.53
N SER A 313 14.32 6.29 10.45
CA SER A 313 12.87 6.44 10.38
C SER A 313 12.51 6.64 8.91
N ASN A 314 11.60 5.83 8.40
CA ASN A 314 11.13 5.91 7.03
C ASN A 314 9.62 6.08 7.03
N SER A 315 9.12 6.85 6.07
CA SER A 315 7.70 7.09 5.94
C SER A 315 7.21 7.03 4.50
N PHE A 316 5.95 6.65 4.34
CA PHE A 316 5.25 6.67 3.06
C PHE A 316 3.78 7.04 3.28
N PRO A 317 3.11 7.66 2.29
CA PRO A 317 1.73 8.06 2.41
C PRO A 317 0.82 6.83 2.44
N LEU A 318 -0.02 6.74 3.48
CA LEU A 318 -1.13 5.80 3.57
C LEU A 318 -2.33 6.35 2.81
N PHE A 319 -2.65 7.62 3.05
CA PHE A 319 -3.81 8.29 2.49
C PHE A 319 -3.56 9.79 2.36
N VAL A 320 -3.81 10.36 1.19
CA VAL A 320 -3.81 11.81 0.94
C VAL A 320 -5.24 12.21 0.62
N SER A 321 -5.78 13.15 1.40
CA SER A 321 -7.15 13.64 1.25
C SER A 321 -7.23 14.83 0.30
N GLU A 322 -8.46 15.26 0.00
CA GLU A 322 -8.74 16.55 -0.67
C GLU A 322 -9.00 17.68 0.36
N LEU A 323 -8.88 17.38 1.66
CA LEU A 323 -9.24 18.29 2.74
C LEU A 323 -8.13 19.31 2.94
N LYS A 324 -8.39 20.57 2.58
CA LYS A 324 -7.42 21.65 2.70
C LYS A 324 -7.04 21.91 4.16
N LEU A 325 -5.74 21.90 4.43
CA LEU A 325 -5.17 22.02 5.78
C LEU A 325 -5.69 23.24 6.53
N LYS A 326 -5.68 24.41 5.87
CA LYS A 326 -6.12 25.70 6.43
C LYS A 326 -7.57 25.76 6.90
N ASN A 327 -8.41 24.80 6.48
CA ASN A 327 -9.79 24.73 6.96
C ASN A 327 -9.88 24.11 8.36
N TYR A 328 -8.81 23.44 8.83
CA TYR A 328 -8.81 22.64 10.05
C TYR A 328 -7.76 23.05 11.08
N ILE A 329 -6.72 23.77 10.67
CA ILE A 329 -5.67 24.29 11.57
C ILE A 329 -5.56 25.79 11.39
N ASN A 330 -5.41 26.54 12.50
CA ASN A 330 -5.15 27.97 12.45
C ASN A 330 -3.71 28.25 11.98
N GLU A 331 -3.53 29.28 11.16
CA GLU A 331 -2.21 29.68 10.65
C GLU A 331 -1.18 29.89 11.76
N ASN A 332 -1.54 30.60 12.84
CA ASN A 332 -0.61 30.86 13.93
C ASN A 332 -0.19 29.58 14.64
N ASP A 333 -1.13 28.65 14.86
CA ASP A 333 -0.82 27.35 15.47
C ASP A 333 0.12 26.56 14.55
N PHE A 334 -0.18 26.48 13.26
CA PHE A 334 0.64 25.79 12.27
C PHE A 334 2.04 26.39 12.13
N MET A 335 2.15 27.72 12.11
CA MET A 335 3.42 28.43 11.97
C MET A 335 4.32 28.31 13.19
N ASN A 336 3.76 28.08 14.38
CA ASN A 336 4.50 27.91 15.63
C ASN A 336 4.99 26.46 15.86
N GLU A 337 4.46 25.48 15.12
CA GLU A 337 4.88 24.08 15.20
C GLU A 337 6.12 23.81 14.31
N ASN A 338 6.96 22.83 14.65
CA ASN A 338 8.12 22.45 13.82
C ASN A 338 7.71 21.58 12.61
N ILE A 339 6.90 22.14 11.73
CA ILE A 339 6.42 21.51 10.49
C ILE A 339 7.13 22.17 9.31
N ASP A 340 8.27 21.63 8.93
CA ASP A 340 9.08 22.18 7.83
C ASP A 340 8.88 21.43 6.51
N HIS A 341 8.34 20.21 6.57
CA HIS A 341 8.16 19.32 5.42
C HIS A 341 6.85 18.52 5.49
N SER A 342 6.42 18.00 4.33
CA SER A 342 5.17 17.23 4.15
C SER A 342 5.09 15.89 4.90
N THR A 343 6.13 15.54 5.66
CA THR A 343 6.22 14.29 6.44
C THR A 343 6.30 14.55 7.94
N ASN A 344 6.30 15.82 8.35
CA ASN A 344 6.27 16.21 9.76
C ASN A 344 4.85 16.03 10.28
N GLU A 345 4.76 15.41 11.46
CA GLU A 345 3.50 15.20 12.15
C GLU A 345 2.86 16.55 12.51
N ILE A 346 1.56 16.67 12.25
CA ILE A 346 0.77 17.82 12.68
C ILE A 346 -0.01 17.46 13.96
N PRO A 347 -0.24 18.42 14.88
CA PRO A 347 -1.02 18.17 16.08
C PRO A 347 -2.42 17.62 15.75
N TRP A 348 -2.94 16.80 16.65
CA TRP A 348 -4.19 16.07 16.46
C TRP A 348 -5.37 16.98 16.05
N ILE A 349 -6.10 16.54 15.02
CA ILE A 349 -7.35 17.16 14.55
C ILE A 349 -8.50 16.20 14.86
N SER A 350 -9.56 16.70 15.51
CA SER A 350 -10.82 15.97 15.68
C SER A 350 -11.93 16.66 14.88
N ALA A 351 -12.92 15.89 14.43
CA ALA A 351 -14.12 16.40 13.77
C ALA A 351 -14.91 17.35 14.68
N LYS A 352 -14.79 17.21 16.00
CA LYS A 352 -15.32 18.14 17.01
C LYS A 352 -14.49 19.42 17.15
N ARG A 353 -14.12 20.11 16.06
CA ARG A 353 -13.54 21.46 16.13
C ARG A 353 -13.98 22.38 15.00
N LYS A 354 -15.10 23.07 15.25
CA LYS A 354 -15.26 24.44 14.78
C LYS A 354 -14.79 25.50 15.80
N ASN A 355 -14.46 25.15 17.06
CA ASN A 355 -14.18 26.17 18.09
C ASN A 355 -13.29 25.79 19.30
N GLU A 356 -12.65 24.62 19.39
CA GLU A 356 -11.77 24.32 20.53
C GLU A 356 -10.29 24.36 20.14
N LYS A 357 -9.49 25.13 20.87
CA LYS A 357 -8.06 25.35 20.63
C LYS A 357 -7.26 24.05 20.79
N MET A 358 -6.27 23.83 19.92
CA MET A 358 -5.24 22.79 20.06
C MET A 358 -4.78 22.67 21.51
N LYS A 359 -5.13 21.55 22.16
CA LYS A 359 -4.50 21.14 23.41
C LYS A 359 -3.44 20.12 23.00
N LYS A 360 -2.21 20.44 23.37
CA LYS A 360 -1.01 19.60 23.21
C LYS A 360 -1.20 18.21 23.81
#